data_AF-A0A2E1EGM1-F1
#
_entry.id   AF-A0A2E1EGM1-F1
#
_cell.length_a   1.000
_cell.length_b   1.000
_cell.length_c   1.000
_cell.angle_alpha   90.00
_cell.angle_beta   90.00
_cell.angle_gamma   90.00
#
_symmetry.space_group_name_H-M   'P 1'
#
loop_
_entity.id
_entity.type
_entity.pdbx_description
1 polymer ?
#
loop_
_entity_poly.entity_id
_entity_poly.type
_entity_poly.pdbx_seq_one_letter_code
_entity_poly.pdbx_strand_id
1 'polypeptide(L)'
;MQKIKDMYALALEDSHWSVPQNFDAMFNWNYDPERTAMMGLYRKGVEMQWDASERLDWSQELDEDNPEQLPDEMLPINGMAEFEKMSRKEKANVRKHFQAWQLSQFMQGEQGALICTAKIVTQVPDMDSKFYASTQVIDEARHVESYKRLLEKFELAYPMTKPLQDLIEQTLRDSRWDMTYLGMQVVIEGLALASFAQIRDNAQNPLAAAVNAYVMQDESRHVAFGRLALRDYYPQLTEKERDEREEFLLEASYLMRDRFDAVEVWKNLGLDPVACGEHMYHSGFMAKFRSSLFTRILPIVKDVGLWGPRIRKGYEEMGVIDYADQNVDELQRADESIALEFDARRRHIESIAARAAGTTATAAAE
;
A
#
# COMPACT_ATOMS: atom_id res chain seq x y z
N MET A 1 -23.88 -0.46 -15.37
CA MET A 1 -22.86 -0.81 -14.36
C MET A 1 -23.48 -0.69 -12.98
N GLN A 2 -23.32 -1.72 -12.16
CA GLN A 2 -23.64 -1.66 -10.74
C GLN A 2 -22.72 -0.63 -10.07
N LYS A 3 -23.24 0.16 -9.12
CA LYS A 3 -22.43 1.18 -8.46
C LYS A 3 -21.66 0.52 -7.31
N ILE A 4 -20.42 0.94 -7.06
CA ILE A 4 -19.58 0.36 -5.99
C ILE A 4 -20.26 0.39 -4.61
N LYS A 5 -21.05 1.43 -4.32
CA LYS A 5 -21.84 1.54 -3.08
C LYS A 5 -22.83 0.39 -2.87
N ASP A 6 -23.25 -0.27 -3.96
CA ASP A 6 -24.20 -1.38 -3.96
C ASP A 6 -23.47 -2.74 -3.97
N MET A 7 -22.13 -2.75 -3.87
CA MET A 7 -21.28 -3.95 -3.86
C MET A 7 -20.69 -4.28 -2.48
N TYR A 8 -20.94 -3.43 -1.47
CA TYR A 8 -20.40 -3.67 -0.14
C TYR A 8 -21.07 -4.88 0.53
N ALA A 9 -20.26 -5.83 0.97
CA ALA A 9 -20.69 -7.04 1.68
C ALA A 9 -21.34 -6.71 3.03
N LEU A 10 -20.88 -5.63 3.66
CA LEU A 10 -21.38 -5.10 4.91
C LEU A 10 -21.94 -3.71 4.69
N ALA A 11 -23.04 -3.36 5.35
CA ALA A 11 -23.63 -2.04 5.23
C ALA A 11 -22.61 -0.96 5.61
N LEU A 12 -22.50 0.08 4.78
CA LEU A 12 -21.79 1.30 5.14
C LEU A 12 -22.66 2.07 6.14
N GLU A 13 -22.37 1.92 7.45
CA GLU A 13 -23.11 2.62 8.51
C GLU A 13 -23.11 4.14 8.29
N ASP A 14 -21.96 4.68 7.87
CA ASP A 14 -21.80 6.05 7.39
C ASP A 14 -21.00 6.07 6.09
N SER A 15 -21.53 6.71 5.04
CA SER A 15 -20.81 6.88 3.77
C SER A 15 -19.74 7.98 3.81
N HIS A 16 -19.53 8.58 4.98
CA HIS A 16 -18.62 9.71 5.17
C HIS A 16 -18.01 9.66 6.57
N TRP A 17 -16.73 9.99 6.64
CA TRP A 17 -15.97 10.15 7.87
C TRP A 17 -15.11 11.41 7.70
N SER A 18 -14.96 12.21 8.76
CA SER A 18 -14.21 13.45 8.71
C SER A 18 -13.22 13.52 9.87
N VAL A 19 -12.00 13.96 9.57
CA VAL A 19 -10.93 14.15 10.55
C VAL A 19 -10.63 15.65 10.65
N PRO A 20 -10.91 16.31 11.79
CA PRO A 20 -10.61 17.72 11.94
C PRO A 20 -9.10 17.96 11.85
N GLN A 21 -8.72 19.02 11.15
CA GLN A 21 -7.34 19.42 10.91
C GLN A 21 -7.06 20.75 11.62
N ASN A 22 -5.88 20.88 12.22
CA ASN A 22 -5.43 22.12 12.87
C ASN A 22 -3.95 22.36 12.60
N PHE A 23 -3.63 23.02 11.48
CA PHE A 23 -2.27 23.38 11.08
C PHE A 23 -2.32 24.61 10.16
N ASP A 24 -1.16 25.27 9.98
CA ASP A 24 -1.04 26.41 9.08
C ASP A 24 -0.69 25.97 7.65
N ALA A 25 -1.34 26.58 6.67
CA ALA A 25 -0.90 26.45 5.27
C ALA A 25 0.39 27.25 5.07
N MET A 26 1.45 26.57 4.66
CA MET A 26 2.80 27.13 4.55
C MET A 26 3.07 27.61 3.12
N PHE A 27 3.24 28.92 2.98
CA PHE A 27 3.78 29.55 1.76
C PHE A 27 5.28 29.77 1.92
N ASN A 28 6.04 29.42 0.89
CA ASN A 28 7.47 29.72 0.83
C ASN A 28 7.76 30.40 -0.52
N TRP A 29 8.42 31.57 -0.45
CA TRP A 29 8.79 32.38 -1.62
C TRP A 29 10.21 32.07 -2.12
N ASN A 30 10.92 31.15 -1.46
CA ASN A 30 12.16 30.61 -1.98
C ASN A 30 11.84 29.54 -3.03
N TYR A 31 12.15 29.85 -4.29
CA TYR A 31 11.94 28.97 -5.44
C TYR A 31 13.24 28.36 -5.96
N ASP A 32 14.37 28.71 -5.36
CA ASP A 32 15.64 28.07 -5.70
C ASP A 32 15.65 26.63 -5.14
N PRO A 33 16.17 25.65 -5.89
CA PRO A 33 16.20 24.27 -5.44
C PRO A 33 17.13 24.13 -4.23
N GLU A 34 16.58 23.66 -3.10
CA GLU A 34 17.30 23.50 -1.84
C GLU A 34 17.79 22.05 -1.64
N ARG A 35 17.11 21.08 -2.26
CA ARG A 35 17.30 19.64 -2.06
C ARG A 35 17.37 18.91 -3.40
N THR A 36 18.59 18.80 -3.96
CA THR A 36 18.83 18.17 -5.27
C THR A 36 18.23 16.76 -5.41
N ALA A 37 18.33 15.93 -4.36
CA ALA A 37 17.76 14.58 -4.37
C ALA A 37 16.22 14.59 -4.48
N MET A 38 15.56 15.53 -3.80
CA MET A 38 14.11 15.70 -3.85
C MET A 38 13.64 16.12 -5.24
N MET A 39 14.35 17.08 -5.86
CA MET A 39 14.07 17.48 -7.23
C MET A 39 14.33 16.37 -8.25
N GLY A 40 15.32 15.51 -8.01
CA GLY A 40 15.54 14.30 -8.80
C GLY A 40 14.35 13.34 -8.74
N LEU A 41 13.82 13.09 -7.54
CA LEU A 41 12.60 12.31 -7.36
C LEU A 41 11.41 12.95 -8.09
N TYR A 42 11.26 14.28 -8.01
CA TYR A 42 10.17 14.98 -8.70
C TYR A 42 10.24 14.81 -10.21
N ARG A 43 11.42 14.98 -10.81
CA ARG A 43 11.62 14.75 -12.26
C ARG A 43 11.26 13.33 -12.65
N LYS A 44 11.72 12.34 -11.87
CA LYS A 44 11.37 10.94 -12.08
C LYS A 44 9.85 10.69 -11.98
N GLY A 45 9.18 11.28 -10.98
CA GLY A 45 7.74 11.18 -10.80
C GLY A 45 6.94 11.78 -11.96
N VAL A 46 7.41 12.88 -12.55
CA VAL A 46 6.82 13.47 -13.77
C VAL A 46 7.01 12.57 -14.98
N GLU A 47 8.23 12.07 -15.19
CA GLU A 47 8.56 11.23 -16.36
C GLU A 47 7.84 9.87 -16.34
N MET A 48 7.57 9.34 -15.16
CA MET A 48 6.99 8.01 -14.96
C MET A 48 5.46 8.02 -14.79
N GLN A 49 4.80 9.16 -14.95
CA GLN A 49 3.34 9.23 -14.94
C GLN A 49 2.71 8.28 -15.97
N TRP A 50 1.57 7.71 -15.61
CA TRP A 50 0.83 6.81 -16.49
C TRP A 50 -0.67 6.93 -16.32
N ASP A 51 -1.41 6.49 -17.34
CA ASP A 51 -2.87 6.43 -17.35
C ASP A 51 -3.33 4.99 -17.10
N ALA A 52 -4.15 4.79 -16.07
CA ALA A 52 -4.68 3.48 -15.73
C ALA A 52 -5.60 2.90 -16.81
N SER A 53 -6.33 3.73 -17.55
CA SER A 53 -7.22 3.30 -18.64
C SER A 53 -6.48 2.82 -19.87
N GLU A 54 -5.26 3.31 -20.11
CA GLU A 54 -4.44 2.91 -21.26
C GLU A 54 -3.41 1.83 -20.90
N ARG A 55 -2.81 1.90 -19.71
CA ARG A 55 -1.69 1.04 -19.35
C ARG A 55 -2.12 -0.37 -18.94
N LEU A 56 -3.30 -0.49 -18.33
CA LEU A 56 -3.85 -1.75 -17.83
C LEU A 56 -4.90 -2.33 -18.78
N ASP A 57 -4.83 -3.65 -18.99
CA ASP A 57 -5.79 -4.37 -19.83
C ASP A 57 -7.04 -4.78 -19.06
N TRP A 58 -8.00 -3.84 -18.99
CA TRP A 58 -9.27 -4.03 -18.30
C TRP A 58 -10.26 -4.97 -19.01
N SER A 59 -9.93 -5.42 -20.23
CA SER A 59 -10.77 -6.34 -21.00
C SER A 59 -10.72 -7.78 -20.48
N GLN A 60 -9.75 -8.09 -19.61
CA GLN A 60 -9.61 -9.42 -19.01
C GLN A 60 -10.80 -9.74 -18.10
N GLU A 61 -11.37 -10.93 -18.27
CA GLU A 61 -12.38 -11.45 -17.34
C GLU A 61 -11.68 -12.08 -16.13
N LEU A 62 -12.29 -11.92 -14.96
CA LEU A 62 -11.79 -12.53 -13.73
C LEU A 62 -12.47 -13.88 -13.51
N ASP A 63 -11.74 -14.82 -12.91
CA ASP A 63 -12.34 -16.09 -12.50
C ASP A 63 -13.33 -15.85 -11.35
N GLU A 64 -14.51 -16.48 -11.42
CA GLU A 64 -15.59 -16.25 -10.44
C GLU A 64 -15.23 -16.77 -9.03
N ASP A 65 -14.50 -17.89 -8.94
CA ASP A 65 -14.16 -18.60 -7.71
C ASP A 65 -12.82 -18.13 -7.11
N ASN A 66 -11.92 -17.61 -7.95
CA ASN A 66 -10.59 -17.12 -7.59
C ASN A 66 -10.16 -15.95 -8.51
N PRO A 67 -10.73 -14.75 -8.33
CA PRO A 67 -10.48 -13.61 -9.22
C PRO A 67 -9.00 -13.29 -9.50
N GLU A 68 -8.15 -13.35 -8.47
CA GLU A 68 -6.70 -13.08 -8.61
C GLU A 68 -5.90 -14.32 -9.04
N GLN A 69 -6.53 -15.49 -9.03
CA GLN A 69 -5.90 -16.79 -9.26
C GLN A 69 -4.70 -17.03 -8.35
N LEU A 70 -4.82 -16.62 -7.09
CA LEU A 70 -3.79 -16.87 -6.07
C LEU A 70 -3.81 -18.35 -5.62
N PRO A 71 -2.64 -18.91 -5.25
CA PRO A 71 -2.55 -20.21 -4.60
C PRO A 71 -3.37 -20.31 -3.31
N ASP A 72 -3.88 -21.50 -3.02
CA ASP A 72 -4.73 -21.75 -1.85
C ASP A 72 -3.96 -21.55 -0.53
N GLU A 73 -2.65 -21.81 -0.53
CA GLU A 73 -1.76 -21.65 0.61
C GLU A 73 -1.59 -20.18 1.04
N MET A 74 -1.99 -19.23 0.19
CA MET A 74 -1.98 -17.80 0.51
C MET A 74 -3.24 -17.35 1.25
N LEU A 75 -4.29 -18.17 1.30
CA LEU A 75 -5.46 -17.87 2.11
C LEU A 75 -5.10 -18.06 3.60
N PRO A 76 -5.33 -17.06 4.48
CA PRO A 76 -4.82 -17.12 5.86
C PRO A 76 -5.36 -18.29 6.70
N ILE A 77 -6.58 -18.76 6.38
CA ILE A 77 -7.24 -19.89 7.06
C ILE A 77 -7.05 -21.23 6.34
N ASN A 78 -6.16 -21.30 5.34
CA ASN A 78 -5.81 -22.56 4.70
C ASN A 78 -5.34 -23.59 5.73
N GLY A 79 -5.81 -24.84 5.63
CA GLY A 79 -5.49 -25.89 6.58
C GLY A 79 -6.23 -25.82 7.92
N MET A 80 -7.09 -24.82 8.14
CA MET A 80 -7.98 -24.78 9.31
C MET A 80 -9.01 -25.91 9.20
N ALA A 81 -9.27 -26.63 10.29
CA ALA A 81 -10.13 -27.83 10.26
C ALA A 81 -11.56 -27.54 9.77
N GLU A 82 -12.12 -26.39 10.12
CA GLU A 82 -13.42 -25.90 9.66
C GLU A 82 -13.39 -25.59 8.16
N PHE A 83 -12.34 -24.91 7.69
CA PHE A 83 -12.14 -24.60 6.27
C PHE A 83 -11.99 -25.87 5.44
N GLU A 84 -11.27 -26.88 5.92
CA GLU A 84 -11.07 -28.12 5.18
C GLU A 84 -12.33 -28.97 4.99
N LYS A 85 -13.32 -28.80 5.87
CA LYS A 85 -14.63 -29.47 5.76
C LYS A 85 -15.57 -28.81 4.75
N MET A 86 -15.26 -27.58 4.31
CA MET A 86 -16.07 -26.85 3.35
C MET A 86 -16.06 -27.51 1.97
N SER A 87 -17.19 -27.43 1.28
CA SER A 87 -17.29 -27.75 -0.14
C SER A 87 -16.43 -26.82 -0.99
N ARG A 88 -16.15 -27.21 -2.23
CA ARG A 88 -15.43 -26.37 -3.20
C ARG A 88 -16.05 -24.97 -3.35
N LYS A 89 -17.39 -24.91 -3.40
CA LYS A 89 -18.12 -23.64 -3.56
C LYS A 89 -17.97 -22.74 -2.34
N GLU A 90 -18.02 -23.30 -1.13
CA GLU A 90 -17.81 -22.55 0.10
C GLU A 90 -16.37 -22.03 0.20
N LYS A 91 -15.37 -22.86 -0.12
CA LYS A 91 -13.96 -22.43 -0.19
C LYS A 91 -13.74 -21.31 -1.21
N ALA A 92 -14.37 -21.41 -2.39
CA ALA A 92 -14.36 -20.35 -3.41
C ALA A 92 -14.98 -19.04 -2.89
N ASN A 93 -16.12 -19.12 -2.19
CA ASN A 93 -16.76 -17.96 -1.59
C ASN A 93 -15.83 -17.29 -0.54
N VAL A 94 -15.20 -18.07 0.34
CA VAL A 94 -14.23 -17.55 1.31
C VAL A 94 -13.10 -16.79 0.60
N ARG A 95 -12.53 -17.38 -0.46
CA ARG A 95 -11.43 -16.77 -1.22
C ARG A 95 -11.85 -15.46 -1.87
N LYS A 96 -12.98 -15.45 -2.60
CA LYS A 96 -13.50 -14.23 -3.25
C LYS A 96 -13.71 -13.11 -2.23
N HIS A 97 -14.31 -13.42 -1.09
CA HIS A 97 -14.54 -12.45 -0.03
C HIS A 97 -13.23 -11.92 0.59
N PHE A 98 -12.23 -12.78 0.79
CA PHE A 98 -10.94 -12.37 1.33
C PHE A 98 -10.17 -11.47 0.35
N GLN A 99 -10.09 -11.83 -0.93
CA GLN A 99 -9.43 -11.02 -1.96
C GLN A 99 -10.13 -9.67 -2.15
N ALA A 100 -11.46 -9.65 -2.23
CA ALA A 100 -12.24 -8.42 -2.32
C ALA A 100 -12.04 -7.52 -1.09
N TRP A 101 -11.98 -8.09 0.11
CA TRP A 101 -11.70 -7.35 1.34
C TRP A 101 -10.31 -6.72 1.30
N GLN A 102 -9.28 -7.48 0.91
CA GLN A 102 -7.91 -6.99 0.82
C GLN A 102 -7.79 -5.81 -0.17
N LEU A 103 -8.33 -5.95 -1.38
CA LEU A 103 -8.36 -4.85 -2.36
C LEU A 103 -9.18 -3.63 -1.89
N SER A 104 -10.22 -3.86 -1.09
CA SER A 104 -10.97 -2.74 -0.47
C SER A 104 -10.11 -1.97 0.51
N GLN A 105 -9.34 -2.67 1.36
CA GLN A 105 -8.41 -2.05 2.29
C GLN A 105 -7.29 -1.30 1.56
N PHE A 106 -6.88 -1.75 0.37
CA PHE A 106 -5.92 -1.04 -0.47
C PHE A 106 -6.53 0.26 -0.99
N MET A 107 -7.65 0.20 -1.71
CA MET A 107 -8.36 1.38 -2.23
C MET A 107 -8.57 2.46 -1.14
N GLN A 108 -8.98 2.04 0.05
CA GLN A 108 -9.22 2.93 1.19
C GLN A 108 -7.92 3.47 1.80
N GLY A 109 -6.85 2.67 1.81
CA GLY A 109 -5.50 3.11 2.14
C GLY A 109 -5.01 4.18 1.18
N GLU A 110 -5.16 3.99 -0.13
CA GLU A 110 -4.77 4.96 -1.15
C GLU A 110 -5.58 6.25 -1.06
N GLN A 111 -6.85 6.17 -0.68
CA GLN A 111 -7.64 7.37 -0.38
C GLN A 111 -7.08 8.11 0.84
N GLY A 112 -6.62 7.39 1.86
CA GLY A 112 -5.89 7.95 2.99
C GLY A 112 -4.60 8.62 2.55
N ALA A 113 -3.79 7.95 1.72
CA ALA A 113 -2.54 8.46 1.15
C ALA A 113 -2.78 9.74 0.35
N LEU A 114 -3.80 9.75 -0.51
CA LEU A 114 -4.22 10.94 -1.27
C LEU A 114 -4.44 12.15 -0.36
N ILE A 115 -5.18 11.97 0.73
CA ILE A 115 -5.52 13.06 1.67
C ILE A 115 -4.29 13.48 2.48
N CYS A 116 -3.51 12.52 2.99
CA CYS A 116 -2.27 12.79 3.72
C CYS A 116 -1.26 13.54 2.85
N THR A 117 -1.09 13.16 1.59
CA THR A 117 -0.16 13.81 0.67
C THR A 117 -0.67 15.19 0.26
N ALA A 118 -1.98 15.39 0.07
CA ALA A 118 -2.54 16.73 -0.10
C ALA A 118 -2.30 17.62 1.13
N LYS A 119 -2.41 17.06 2.34
CA LYS A 119 -2.02 17.74 3.58
C LYS A 119 -0.52 18.11 3.55
N ILE A 120 0.37 17.20 3.18
CA ILE A 120 1.81 17.46 3.01
C ILE A 120 2.04 18.67 2.11
N VAL A 121 1.43 18.71 0.91
CA VAL A 121 1.54 19.85 -0.03
C VAL A 121 1.24 21.19 0.67
N THR A 122 0.21 21.22 1.52
CA THR A 122 -0.21 22.45 2.18
C THR A 122 0.71 22.90 3.31
N GLN A 123 1.33 21.99 4.07
CA GLN A 123 2.00 22.33 5.34
C GLN A 123 3.53 22.25 5.32
N VAL A 124 4.17 21.53 4.39
CA VAL A 124 5.64 21.38 4.41
C VAL A 124 6.38 22.69 4.14
N PRO A 125 7.59 22.88 4.71
CA PRO A 125 8.29 24.16 4.68
C PRO A 125 8.94 24.50 3.33
N ASP A 126 9.44 23.52 2.59
CA ASP A 126 10.20 23.74 1.35
C ASP A 126 9.37 23.48 0.09
N MET A 127 9.72 24.18 -1.01
CA MET A 127 9.05 24.04 -2.30
C MET A 127 9.35 22.70 -3.00
N ASP A 128 10.56 22.16 -2.82
CA ASP A 128 10.97 20.90 -3.46
C ASP A 128 10.07 19.73 -3.00
N SER A 129 9.78 19.65 -1.70
CA SER A 129 8.86 18.66 -1.15
C SER A 129 7.42 18.89 -1.62
N LYS A 130 6.97 20.15 -1.79
CA LYS A 130 5.64 20.44 -2.37
C LYS A 130 5.53 19.97 -3.82
N PHE A 131 6.59 20.14 -4.62
CA PHE A 131 6.60 19.66 -5.99
C PHE A 131 6.47 18.15 -6.06
N TYR A 132 7.27 17.41 -5.28
CA TYR A 132 7.15 15.95 -5.23
C TYR A 132 5.79 15.50 -4.67
N ALA A 133 5.35 16.06 -3.54
CA ALA A 133 4.06 15.68 -2.97
C ALA A 133 2.90 15.94 -3.96
N SER A 134 3.01 16.94 -4.83
CA SER A 134 2.01 17.18 -5.89
C SER A 134 1.96 16.07 -6.94
N THR A 135 3.09 15.45 -7.29
CA THR A 135 3.08 14.27 -8.18
C THR A 135 2.46 13.09 -7.46
N GLN A 136 2.81 12.87 -6.19
CA GLN A 136 2.22 11.79 -5.40
C GLN A 136 0.70 11.96 -5.26
N VAL A 137 0.14 13.17 -5.10
CA VAL A 137 -1.32 13.39 -5.09
C VAL A 137 -2.00 12.84 -6.36
N ILE A 138 -1.37 13.01 -7.53
CA ILE A 138 -1.90 12.45 -8.78
C ILE A 138 -1.76 10.92 -8.79
N ASP A 139 -0.63 10.40 -8.31
CA ASP A 139 -0.38 8.96 -8.20
C ASP A 139 -1.46 8.30 -7.32
N GLU A 140 -1.73 8.82 -6.12
CA GLU A 140 -2.74 8.25 -5.22
C GLU A 140 -4.17 8.34 -5.78
N ALA A 141 -4.49 9.42 -6.49
CA ALA A 141 -5.79 9.52 -7.15
C ALA A 141 -5.96 8.40 -8.19
N ARG A 142 -4.90 8.08 -8.95
CA ARG A 142 -4.88 6.97 -9.91
C ARG A 142 -4.91 5.61 -9.21
N HIS A 143 -4.26 5.45 -8.05
CA HIS A 143 -4.30 4.21 -7.29
C HIS A 143 -5.73 3.91 -6.80
N VAL A 144 -6.42 4.92 -6.26
CA VAL A 144 -7.85 4.82 -5.90
C VAL A 144 -8.70 4.44 -7.11
N GLU A 145 -8.48 5.08 -8.27
CA GLU A 145 -9.20 4.75 -9.51
C GLU A 145 -8.96 3.28 -9.92
N SER A 146 -7.70 2.84 -9.88
CA SER A 146 -7.29 1.50 -10.32
C SER A 146 -7.92 0.42 -9.44
N TYR A 147 -7.82 0.54 -8.11
CA TYR A 147 -8.41 -0.44 -7.20
C TYR A 147 -9.94 -0.40 -7.22
N LYS A 148 -10.56 0.78 -7.35
CA LYS A 148 -12.01 0.90 -7.54
C LYS A 148 -12.45 0.12 -8.78
N ARG A 149 -11.77 0.28 -9.90
CA ARG A 149 -12.10 -0.41 -11.16
C ARG A 149 -11.86 -1.91 -11.08
N LEU A 150 -10.84 -2.35 -10.35
CA LEU A 150 -10.61 -3.76 -10.07
C LEU A 150 -11.74 -4.34 -9.20
N LEU A 151 -12.15 -3.66 -8.13
CA LEU A 151 -13.28 -4.06 -7.28
C LEU A 151 -14.61 -4.10 -8.04
N GLU A 152 -14.83 -3.20 -9.00
CA GLU A 152 -16.00 -3.28 -9.89
C GLU A 152 -16.05 -4.58 -10.68
N LYS A 153 -14.90 -5.18 -11.02
CA LYS A 153 -14.82 -6.50 -11.68
C LYS A 153 -14.99 -7.66 -10.71
N PHE A 154 -14.66 -7.47 -9.43
CA PHE A 154 -14.96 -8.46 -8.37
C PHE A 154 -16.45 -8.48 -8.00
N GLU A 155 -17.13 -7.35 -8.23
CA GLU A 155 -18.52 -7.08 -7.85
C GLU A 155 -18.76 -7.26 -6.34
N LEU A 156 -17.72 -7.01 -5.54
CA LEU A 156 -17.73 -7.20 -4.09
C LEU A 156 -16.72 -6.23 -3.46
N ALA A 157 -17.12 -5.56 -2.38
CA ALA A 157 -16.28 -4.66 -1.61
C ALA A 157 -16.54 -4.79 -0.10
N TYR A 158 -15.63 -4.28 0.72
CA TYR A 158 -15.74 -4.24 2.18
C TYR A 158 -15.45 -2.85 2.74
N PRO A 159 -16.04 -2.48 3.89
CA PRO A 159 -15.72 -1.22 4.57
C PRO A 159 -14.27 -1.19 5.07
N MET A 160 -13.77 0.01 5.34
CA MET A 160 -12.46 0.23 5.95
C MET A 160 -12.42 -0.43 7.33
N THR A 161 -11.35 -1.19 7.58
CA THR A 161 -11.11 -1.80 8.88
C THR A 161 -10.82 -0.74 9.93
N LYS A 162 -11.23 -0.98 11.18
CA LYS A 162 -11.00 -0.04 12.29
C LYS A 162 -9.50 0.28 12.50
N PRO A 163 -8.56 -0.69 12.50
CA PRO A 163 -7.14 -0.38 12.64
C PRO A 163 -6.58 0.53 11.55
N LEU A 164 -7.01 0.35 10.29
CA LEU A 164 -6.61 1.24 9.19
C LEU A 164 -7.18 2.65 9.38
N GLN A 165 -8.46 2.75 9.75
CA GLN A 165 -9.09 4.03 10.04
C GLN A 165 -8.38 4.77 11.17
N ASP A 166 -8.04 4.08 12.25
CA ASP A 166 -7.34 4.67 13.41
C ASP A 166 -5.94 5.18 13.03
N LEU A 167 -5.19 4.40 12.25
CA LEU A 167 -3.85 4.80 11.82
C LEU A 167 -3.89 6.03 10.89
N ILE A 168 -4.83 6.07 9.94
CA ILE A 168 -5.07 7.25 9.10
C ILE A 168 -5.52 8.44 9.96
N GLU A 169 -6.41 8.21 10.94
CA GLU A 169 -6.90 9.26 11.83
C GLU A 169 -5.77 9.91 12.62
N GLN A 170 -4.92 9.10 13.25
CA GLN A 170 -3.78 9.57 14.03
C GLN A 170 -2.82 10.39 13.17
N THR A 171 -2.48 9.88 11.99
CA THR A 171 -1.62 10.55 11.00
C THR A 171 -2.20 11.90 10.56
N LEU A 172 -3.50 11.94 10.29
CA LEU A 172 -4.18 13.17 9.88
C LEU A 172 -4.39 14.15 11.03
N ARG A 173 -4.63 13.72 12.27
CA ARG A 173 -4.86 14.63 13.38
C ARG A 173 -3.61 15.39 13.83
N ASP A 174 -2.43 14.82 13.65
CA ASP A 174 -1.20 15.46 14.12
C ASP A 174 -0.90 16.73 13.30
N SER A 175 -0.71 17.86 13.98
CA SER A 175 -0.47 19.15 13.32
C SER A 175 0.96 19.29 12.78
N ARG A 176 1.88 18.42 13.19
CA ARG A 176 3.30 18.50 12.85
C ARG A 176 3.52 17.82 11.51
N TRP A 177 4.20 18.51 10.60
CA TRP A 177 4.24 18.06 9.22
C TRP A 177 4.96 16.73 9.02
N ASP A 178 5.96 16.46 9.85
CA ASP A 178 6.79 15.26 9.82
C ASP A 178 6.02 14.01 10.27
N MET A 179 4.98 14.17 11.08
CA MET A 179 4.14 13.07 11.54
C MET A 179 3.29 12.51 10.40
N THR A 180 2.86 13.36 9.45
CA THR A 180 2.20 12.87 8.23
C THR A 180 3.15 11.99 7.41
N TYR A 181 4.43 12.37 7.30
CA TYR A 181 5.44 11.56 6.62
C TYR A 181 5.69 10.22 7.30
N LEU A 182 5.79 10.26 8.63
CA LEU A 182 6.02 9.06 9.42
C LEU A 182 4.85 8.09 9.31
N GLY A 183 3.63 8.58 9.47
CA GLY A 183 2.43 7.75 9.42
C GLY A 183 2.09 7.24 8.02
N MET A 184 2.19 8.10 7.00
CA MET A 184 1.82 7.70 5.63
C MET A 184 2.98 7.02 4.91
N GLN A 185 4.05 7.76 4.59
CA GLN A 185 5.13 7.26 3.75
C GLN A 185 5.95 6.13 4.39
N VAL A 186 6.23 6.19 5.70
CA VAL A 186 7.07 5.15 6.35
C VAL A 186 6.24 3.95 6.78
N VAL A 187 5.07 4.19 7.35
CA VAL A 187 4.27 3.18 8.03
C VAL A 187 3.21 2.60 7.07
N ILE A 188 2.20 3.36 6.67
CA ILE A 188 1.08 2.85 5.86
C ILE A 188 1.56 2.33 4.49
N GLU A 189 2.31 3.14 3.74
CA GLU A 189 2.83 2.78 2.41
C GLU A 189 3.90 1.68 2.48
N GLY A 190 4.82 1.79 3.45
CA GLY A 190 5.86 0.77 3.68
C GLY A 190 5.28 -0.63 3.92
N LEU A 191 4.13 -0.71 4.59
CA LEU A 191 3.35 -1.93 4.74
C LEU A 191 2.63 -2.36 3.47
N ALA A 192 2.01 -1.40 2.79
CA ALA A 192 1.24 -1.67 1.59
C ALA A 192 2.10 -2.39 0.55
N LEU A 193 3.36 -1.95 0.37
CA LEU A 193 4.36 -2.60 -0.49
C LEU A 193 4.52 -4.10 -0.22
N ALA A 194 4.54 -4.54 1.04
CA ALA A 194 4.68 -5.96 1.36
C ALA A 194 3.45 -6.76 0.91
N SER A 195 2.25 -6.19 1.02
CA SER A 195 1.01 -6.84 0.63
C SER A 195 0.79 -6.81 -0.89
N PHE A 196 1.12 -5.69 -1.54
CA PHE A 196 1.11 -5.57 -3.00
C PHE A 196 2.07 -6.57 -3.65
N ALA A 197 3.27 -6.75 -3.07
CA ALA A 197 4.25 -7.71 -3.56
C ALA A 197 3.69 -9.14 -3.59
N GLN A 198 2.92 -9.53 -2.57
CA GLN A 198 2.32 -10.87 -2.52
C GLN A 198 1.39 -11.11 -3.71
N ILE A 199 0.52 -10.15 -4.05
CA ILE A 199 -0.37 -10.29 -5.20
C ILE A 199 0.43 -10.22 -6.50
N ARG A 200 1.31 -9.22 -6.65
CA ARG A 200 2.17 -9.05 -7.83
C ARG A 200 2.94 -10.33 -8.19
N ASP A 201 3.54 -10.96 -7.19
CA ASP A 201 4.48 -12.07 -7.39
C ASP A 201 3.79 -13.43 -7.54
N ASN A 202 2.55 -13.58 -7.05
CA ASN A 202 1.88 -14.89 -6.98
C ASN A 202 0.57 -14.97 -7.76
N ALA A 203 -0.08 -13.85 -8.09
CA ALA A 203 -1.32 -13.85 -8.86
C ALA A 203 -1.06 -14.41 -10.26
N GLN A 204 -1.87 -15.40 -10.65
CA GLN A 204 -1.84 -15.91 -12.03
C GLN A 204 -2.74 -15.09 -12.97
N ASN A 205 -3.67 -14.29 -12.40
CA ASN A 205 -4.43 -13.32 -13.16
C ASN A 205 -3.53 -12.13 -13.58
N PRO A 206 -3.32 -11.88 -14.89
CA PRO A 206 -2.39 -10.85 -15.34
C PRO A 206 -2.81 -9.42 -14.96
N LEU A 207 -4.12 -9.11 -14.95
CA LEU A 207 -4.62 -7.80 -14.56
C LEU A 207 -4.34 -7.50 -13.08
N ALA A 208 -4.66 -8.44 -12.18
CA ALA A 208 -4.40 -8.28 -10.74
C ALA A 208 -2.89 -8.09 -10.46
N ALA A 209 -2.04 -8.89 -11.11
CA ALA A 209 -0.58 -8.75 -11.00
C ALA A 209 -0.09 -7.40 -11.52
N ALA A 210 -0.59 -6.94 -12.67
CA ALA A 210 -0.17 -5.68 -13.30
C ALA A 210 -0.62 -4.44 -12.50
N VAL A 211 -1.84 -4.42 -11.97
CA VAL A 211 -2.32 -3.33 -11.10
C VAL A 211 -1.36 -3.15 -9.93
N ASN A 212 -1.04 -4.23 -9.21
CA ASN A 212 -0.14 -4.17 -8.06
C ASN A 212 1.29 -3.83 -8.47
N ALA A 213 1.79 -4.32 -9.61
CA ALA A 213 3.13 -3.98 -10.11
C ALA A 213 3.30 -2.47 -10.36
N TYR A 214 2.32 -1.83 -11.00
CA TYR A 214 2.40 -0.42 -11.34
C TYR A 214 2.15 0.50 -10.14
N VAL A 215 1.22 0.16 -9.24
CA VAL A 215 1.08 0.87 -7.96
C VAL A 215 2.38 0.80 -7.17
N MET A 216 2.98 -0.39 -7.03
CA MET A 216 4.26 -0.55 -6.33
C MET A 216 5.41 0.26 -6.94
N GLN A 217 5.41 0.45 -8.27
CA GLN A 217 6.41 1.29 -8.94
C GLN A 217 6.38 2.72 -8.40
N ASP A 218 5.18 3.23 -8.11
CA ASP A 218 4.94 4.57 -7.58
C ASP A 218 5.23 4.64 -6.08
N GLU A 219 4.69 3.68 -5.30
CA GLU A 219 4.91 3.59 -3.86
C GLU A 219 6.38 3.52 -3.46
N SER A 220 7.20 2.83 -4.25
CA SER A 220 8.65 2.77 -3.99
C SER A 220 9.29 4.16 -3.93
N ARG A 221 8.78 5.12 -4.71
CA ARG A 221 9.24 6.51 -4.72
C ARG A 221 8.58 7.32 -3.60
N HIS A 222 7.33 7.04 -3.24
CA HIS A 222 6.64 7.69 -2.12
C HIS A 222 7.34 7.39 -0.77
N VAL A 223 7.74 6.13 -0.58
CA VAL A 223 8.56 5.70 0.55
C VAL A 223 9.93 6.40 0.54
N ALA A 224 10.59 6.49 -0.62
CA ALA A 224 11.86 7.20 -0.76
C ALA A 224 11.73 8.70 -0.44
N PHE A 225 10.60 9.30 -0.81
CA PHE A 225 10.26 10.69 -0.49
C PHE A 225 10.18 10.91 1.02
N GLY A 226 9.39 10.09 1.73
CA GLY A 226 9.32 10.16 3.19
C GLY A 226 10.67 9.93 3.86
N ARG A 227 11.41 8.92 3.43
CA ARG A 227 12.78 8.64 3.92
C ARG A 227 13.69 9.86 3.78
N LEU A 228 13.79 10.44 2.59
CA LEU A 228 14.65 11.61 2.34
C LEU A 228 14.19 12.82 3.17
N ALA A 229 12.89 13.09 3.24
CA ALA A 229 12.34 14.20 4.01
C ALA A 229 12.69 14.08 5.51
N LEU A 230 12.46 12.90 6.09
CA LEU A 230 12.62 12.68 7.52
C LEU A 230 14.09 12.54 7.94
N ARG A 231 14.94 11.91 7.13
CA ARG A 231 16.37 11.74 7.43
C ARG A 231 17.11 13.07 7.61
N ASP A 232 16.71 14.11 6.88
CA ASP A 232 17.33 15.43 7.00
C ASP A 232 16.78 16.22 8.21
N TYR A 233 15.57 15.90 8.67
CA TYR A 233 14.89 16.64 9.74
C TYR A 233 15.08 16.03 11.14
N TYR A 234 14.92 14.71 11.29
CA TYR A 234 14.94 14.04 12.59
C TYR A 234 16.23 14.16 13.42
N PRO A 235 17.43 14.30 12.82
CA PRO A 235 18.63 14.63 13.59
C PRO A 235 18.54 15.95 14.37
N GLN A 236 17.64 16.85 13.97
CA GLN A 236 17.45 18.17 14.58
C GLN A 236 16.46 18.15 15.76
N LEU A 237 15.72 17.05 15.94
CA LEU A 237 14.74 16.91 17.01
C LEU A 237 15.41 16.79 18.39
N THR A 238 14.71 17.25 19.41
CA THR A 238 15.03 16.94 20.80
C THR A 238 14.78 15.46 21.11
N GLU A 239 15.35 14.96 22.21
CA GLU A 239 15.09 13.58 22.66
C GLU A 239 13.61 13.33 22.93
N LYS A 240 12.92 14.30 23.57
CA LYS A 240 11.49 14.21 23.83
C LYS A 240 10.67 14.11 22.53
N GLU A 241 10.98 14.94 21.54
CA GLU A 241 10.27 14.89 20.25
C GLU A 241 10.50 13.56 19.53
N ARG A 242 11.73 13.01 19.58
CA ARG A 242 12.02 11.67 19.05
C ARG A 242 11.25 10.58 19.78
N ASP A 243 11.20 10.62 21.11
CA ASP A 243 10.44 9.66 21.92
C ASP A 243 8.95 9.63 21.53
N GLU A 244 8.36 10.80 21.25
CA GLU A 244 6.97 10.90 20.76
C GLU A 244 6.77 10.22 19.40
N ARG A 245 7.75 10.31 18.48
CA ARG A 245 7.70 9.61 17.17
C ARG A 245 7.90 8.11 17.33
N GLU A 246 8.79 7.70 18.22
CA GLU A 246 9.02 6.29 18.52
C GLU A 246 7.79 5.65 19.18
N GLU A 247 7.09 6.36 20.06
CA GLU A 247 5.84 5.90 20.65
C GLU A 247 4.75 5.72 19.58
N PHE A 248 4.58 6.71 18.70
CA PHE A 248 3.67 6.60 17.55
C PHE A 248 4.01 5.38 16.68
N LEU A 249 5.29 5.16 16.34
CA LEU A 249 5.71 4.01 15.52
C LEU A 249 5.40 2.67 16.17
N LEU A 250 5.56 2.54 17.49
CA LEU A 250 5.23 1.30 18.20
C LEU A 250 3.73 1.03 18.16
N GLU A 251 2.91 2.05 18.44
CA GLU A 251 1.45 1.93 18.36
C GLU A 251 1.01 1.57 16.94
N ALA A 252 1.53 2.29 15.95
CA ALA A 252 1.28 2.03 14.54
C ALA A 252 1.65 0.58 14.17
N SER A 253 2.81 0.08 14.61
CA SER A 253 3.25 -1.29 14.34
C SER A 253 2.25 -2.36 14.85
N TYR A 254 1.59 -2.10 15.99
CA TYR A 254 0.53 -2.97 16.49
C TYR A 254 -0.77 -2.86 15.66
N LEU A 255 -1.22 -1.64 15.34
CA LEU A 255 -2.39 -1.43 14.47
C LEU A 255 -2.22 -2.09 13.10
N MET A 256 -1.00 -2.03 12.55
CA MET A 256 -0.66 -2.65 11.28
C MET A 256 -0.70 -4.16 11.32
N ARG A 257 -0.31 -4.78 12.44
CA ARG A 257 -0.47 -6.22 12.65
C ARG A 257 -1.96 -6.58 12.66
N ASP A 258 -2.75 -5.88 13.47
CA ASP A 258 -4.16 -6.20 13.74
C ASP A 258 -5.06 -5.95 12.51
N ARG A 259 -4.65 -5.04 11.61
CA ARG A 259 -5.33 -4.78 10.32
C ARG A 259 -5.53 -6.05 9.48
N PHE A 260 -4.65 -7.06 9.60
CA PHE A 260 -4.68 -8.26 8.74
C PHE A 260 -5.49 -9.42 9.32
N ASP A 261 -6.16 -9.22 10.45
CA ASP A 261 -7.00 -10.26 11.05
C ASP A 261 -8.28 -10.52 10.25
N ALA A 262 -8.66 -9.64 9.31
CA ALA A 262 -9.83 -9.79 8.43
C ALA A 262 -11.14 -10.12 9.17
N VAL A 263 -11.32 -9.54 10.36
CA VAL A 263 -12.44 -9.83 11.27
C VAL A 263 -13.79 -9.66 10.58
N GLU A 264 -13.94 -8.63 9.74
CA GLU A 264 -15.14 -8.34 8.97
C GLU A 264 -15.50 -9.48 8.02
N VAL A 265 -14.50 -10.10 7.39
CA VAL A 265 -14.67 -11.23 6.47
C VAL A 265 -15.15 -12.46 7.22
N TRP A 266 -14.47 -12.82 8.31
CA TRP A 266 -14.80 -14.02 9.08
C TRP A 266 -16.19 -13.94 9.67
N LYS A 267 -16.55 -12.78 10.26
CA LYS A 267 -17.92 -12.53 10.74
C LYS A 267 -18.96 -12.63 9.63
N ASN A 268 -18.71 -12.00 8.48
CA ASN A 268 -19.63 -12.02 7.35
C ASN A 268 -19.88 -13.44 6.82
N LEU A 269 -18.87 -14.29 6.88
CA LEU A 269 -18.95 -15.68 6.42
C LEU A 269 -19.41 -16.66 7.52
N GLY A 270 -19.76 -16.17 8.71
CA GLY A 270 -20.20 -17.00 9.82
C GLY A 270 -19.10 -17.85 10.46
N LEU A 271 -17.83 -17.47 10.25
CA LEU A 271 -16.67 -18.06 10.91
C LEU A 271 -16.36 -17.32 12.21
N ASP A 272 -15.83 -18.04 13.19
CA ASP A 272 -15.36 -17.43 14.44
C ASP A 272 -14.05 -16.68 14.20
N PRO A 273 -14.02 -15.33 14.30
CA PRO A 273 -12.81 -14.56 14.05
C PRO A 273 -11.68 -14.89 15.02
N VAL A 274 -12.01 -15.30 16.25
CA VAL A 274 -10.98 -15.67 17.25
C VAL A 274 -10.29 -16.96 16.81
N ALA A 275 -11.06 -17.99 16.44
CA ALA A 275 -10.50 -19.24 15.94
C ALA A 275 -9.70 -19.04 14.64
N CYS A 276 -10.17 -18.18 13.72
CA CYS A 276 -9.42 -17.83 12.52
C CYS A 276 -8.09 -17.13 12.85
N GLY A 277 -8.11 -16.16 13.77
CA GLY A 277 -6.91 -15.46 14.23
C GLY A 277 -5.90 -16.39 14.92
N GLU A 278 -6.37 -17.29 15.79
CA GLU A 278 -5.53 -18.31 16.44
C GLU A 278 -4.87 -19.23 15.41
N HIS A 279 -5.63 -19.70 14.41
CA HIS A 279 -5.08 -20.51 13.31
C HIS A 279 -4.02 -19.74 12.53
N MET A 280 -4.29 -18.49 12.14
CA MET A 280 -3.35 -17.63 11.41
C MET A 280 -2.06 -17.38 12.19
N TYR A 281 -2.15 -17.27 13.52
CA TYR A 281 -0.99 -17.15 14.40
C TYR A 281 -0.17 -18.43 14.43
N HIS A 282 -0.81 -19.60 14.54
CA HIS A 282 -0.15 -20.90 14.68
C HIS A 282 0.33 -21.51 13.35
N SER A 283 -0.28 -21.18 12.22
CA SER A 283 0.07 -21.72 10.89
C SER A 283 1.40 -21.19 10.35
N GLY A 284 2.02 -20.22 11.02
CA GLY A 284 3.21 -19.51 10.55
C GLY A 284 2.90 -18.47 9.46
N PHE A 285 1.63 -18.33 9.04
CA PHE A 285 1.18 -17.26 8.15
C PHE A 285 1.58 -15.89 8.73
N MET A 286 1.26 -15.65 10.01
CA MET A 286 1.60 -14.40 10.67
C MET A 286 3.10 -14.17 10.82
N ALA A 287 3.92 -15.22 10.90
CA ALA A 287 5.38 -15.07 10.93
C ALA A 287 5.91 -14.60 9.56
N LYS A 288 5.46 -15.22 8.46
CA LYS A 288 5.82 -14.80 7.09
C LYS A 288 5.33 -13.39 6.81
N PHE A 289 4.09 -13.09 7.20
CA PHE A 289 3.48 -11.78 7.04
C PHE A 289 4.27 -10.68 7.77
N ARG A 290 4.58 -10.88 9.06
CA ARG A 290 5.45 -9.96 9.83
C ARG A 290 6.82 -9.80 9.19
N SER A 291 7.42 -10.89 8.70
CA SER A 291 8.72 -10.83 8.02
C SER A 291 8.66 -9.88 6.82
N SER A 292 7.68 -10.03 5.93
CA SER A 292 7.55 -9.18 4.74
C SER A 292 7.28 -7.72 5.10
N LEU A 293 6.43 -7.48 6.11
CA LEU A 293 6.07 -6.15 6.60
C LEU A 293 7.28 -5.39 7.17
N PHE A 294 7.95 -5.98 8.17
CA PHE A 294 9.00 -5.29 8.91
C PHE A 294 10.32 -5.17 8.13
N THR A 295 10.54 -6.02 7.12
CA THR A 295 11.63 -5.87 6.12
C THR A 295 11.53 -4.54 5.37
N ARG A 296 10.33 -3.97 5.19
CA ARG A 296 10.15 -2.69 4.50
C ARG A 296 10.23 -1.48 5.45
N ILE A 297 9.84 -1.64 6.72
CA ILE A 297 9.69 -0.53 7.67
C ILE A 297 10.95 -0.29 8.50
N LEU A 298 11.49 -1.32 9.16
CA LEU A 298 12.57 -1.14 10.14
C LEU A 298 13.83 -0.51 9.56
N PRO A 299 14.30 -0.88 8.35
CA PRO A 299 15.45 -0.24 7.74
C PRO A 299 15.26 1.27 7.57
N ILE A 300 14.04 1.70 7.22
CA ILE A 300 13.71 3.11 7.04
C ILE A 300 13.67 3.80 8.39
N VAL A 301 13.01 3.22 9.39
CA VAL A 301 12.95 3.74 10.76
C VAL A 301 14.37 3.96 11.33
N LYS A 302 15.27 3.00 11.09
CA LYS A 302 16.69 3.11 11.44
C LYS A 302 17.40 4.21 10.64
N ASP A 303 17.20 4.26 9.33
CA ASP A 303 17.87 5.22 8.44
C ASP A 303 17.46 6.68 8.69
N VAL A 304 16.19 6.93 9.03
CA VAL A 304 15.71 8.28 9.39
C VAL A 304 16.13 8.71 10.81
N GLY A 305 16.80 7.83 11.57
CA GLY A 305 17.35 8.16 12.88
C GLY A 305 16.40 7.95 14.07
N LEU A 306 15.25 7.29 13.87
CA LEU A 306 14.37 6.85 14.95
C LEU A 306 14.79 5.46 15.42
N TRP A 307 15.92 5.38 16.12
CA TRP A 307 16.52 4.11 16.56
C TRP A 307 16.95 4.13 18.04
N GLY A 308 16.19 4.85 18.87
CA GLY A 308 16.41 4.99 20.30
C GLY A 308 16.15 3.71 21.09
N PRO A 309 16.37 3.73 22.42
CA PRO A 309 16.14 2.57 23.28
C PRO A 309 14.68 2.10 23.29
N ARG A 310 13.70 3.01 23.16
CA ARG A 310 12.28 2.68 23.23
C ARG A 310 11.84 1.87 22.02
N ILE A 311 12.08 2.38 20.81
CA ILE A 311 11.69 1.67 19.59
C ILE A 311 12.41 0.31 19.46
N ARG A 312 13.71 0.25 19.79
CA ARG A 312 14.48 -1.00 19.75
C ARG A 312 13.92 -2.04 20.70
N LYS A 313 13.63 -1.65 21.95
CA LYS A 313 12.99 -2.55 22.91
C LYS A 313 11.65 -3.07 22.41
N GLY A 314 10.81 -2.19 21.85
CA GLY A 314 9.52 -2.60 21.28
C GLY A 314 9.67 -3.59 20.12
N TYR A 315 10.62 -3.35 19.21
CA TYR A 315 10.89 -4.27 18.09
C TYR A 315 11.57 -5.58 18.51
N GLU A 316 12.36 -5.59 19.58
CA GLU A 316 12.87 -6.81 20.22
C GLU A 316 11.72 -7.64 20.79
N GLU A 317 10.82 -7.01 21.55
CA GLU A 317 9.64 -7.67 22.14
C GLU A 317 8.67 -8.21 21.08
N MET A 318 8.55 -7.50 19.94
CA MET A 318 7.78 -7.97 18.77
C MET A 318 8.49 -9.10 18.00
N GLY A 319 9.79 -9.33 18.22
CA GLY A 319 10.58 -10.34 17.52
C GLY A 319 10.89 -9.99 16.07
N VAL A 320 11.06 -8.71 15.75
CA VAL A 320 11.22 -8.22 14.37
C VAL A 320 12.49 -7.39 14.18
N ILE A 321 13.25 -7.11 15.24
CA ILE A 321 14.40 -6.21 15.19
C ILE A 321 15.46 -6.60 14.14
N ASP A 322 15.61 -7.90 13.84
CA ASP A 322 16.58 -8.43 12.87
C ASP A 322 16.31 -7.97 11.43
N TYR A 323 15.11 -7.45 11.13
CA TYR A 323 14.79 -6.91 9.80
C TYR A 323 15.34 -5.49 9.56
N ALA A 324 16.00 -4.87 10.54
CA ALA A 324 16.49 -3.51 10.43
C ALA A 324 17.71 -3.32 9.50
N ASP A 325 18.42 -4.39 9.17
CA ASP A 325 19.68 -4.33 8.41
C ASP A 325 19.52 -4.59 6.91
N GLN A 326 18.28 -4.53 6.39
CA GLN A 326 18.00 -4.70 4.96
C GLN A 326 18.42 -3.47 4.15
N ASN A 327 18.84 -3.69 2.90
CA ASN A 327 19.23 -2.61 2.01
C ASN A 327 18.01 -2.01 1.29
N VAL A 328 17.56 -0.84 1.75
CA VAL A 328 16.40 -0.12 1.19
C VAL A 328 16.59 0.20 -0.30
N ASP A 329 17.79 0.63 -0.71
CA ASP A 329 18.05 1.03 -2.10
C ASP A 329 18.07 -0.17 -3.05
N GLU A 330 18.41 -1.37 -2.57
CA GLU A 330 18.29 -2.62 -3.33
C GLU A 330 16.83 -3.05 -3.47
N LEU A 331 16.06 -2.98 -2.38
CA LEU A 331 14.63 -3.30 -2.39
C LEU A 331 13.87 -2.40 -3.39
N GLN A 332 14.13 -1.10 -3.36
CA GLN A 332 13.51 -0.14 -4.29
C GLN A 332 13.88 -0.43 -5.75
N ARG A 333 15.16 -0.70 -6.05
CA ARG A 333 15.59 -1.05 -7.41
C ARG A 333 14.96 -2.34 -7.93
N ALA A 334 14.75 -3.32 -7.05
CA ALA A 334 14.08 -4.57 -7.41
C ALA A 334 12.62 -4.30 -7.84
N ASP A 335 11.88 -3.49 -7.08
CA ASP A 335 10.50 -3.14 -7.40
C ASP A 335 10.39 -2.40 -8.75
N GLU A 336 11.30 -1.47 -9.02
CA GLU A 336 11.36 -0.75 -10.31
C GLU A 336 11.67 -1.69 -11.49
N SER A 337 12.59 -2.64 -11.31
CA SER A 337 12.95 -3.62 -12.34
C SER A 337 11.76 -4.49 -12.73
N ILE A 338 10.99 -4.96 -11.74
CA ILE A 338 9.83 -5.82 -11.99
C ILE A 338 8.78 -5.07 -12.83
N ALA A 339 8.49 -3.80 -12.51
CA ALA A 339 7.55 -3.01 -13.29
C ALA A 339 7.99 -2.83 -14.77
N LEU A 340 9.29 -2.69 -15.02
CA LEU A 340 9.83 -2.63 -16.39
C LEU A 340 9.68 -3.98 -17.14
N GLU A 341 9.75 -5.11 -16.44
CA GLU A 341 9.49 -6.43 -17.02
C GLU A 341 8.02 -6.58 -17.45
N PHE A 342 7.08 -6.06 -16.65
CA PHE A 342 5.66 -5.98 -17.03
C PHE A 342 5.46 -5.15 -18.31
N ASP A 343 6.12 -4.00 -18.43
CA ASP A 343 6.06 -3.18 -19.64
C ASP A 343 6.66 -3.90 -20.87
N ALA A 344 7.80 -4.59 -20.67
CA ALA A 344 8.43 -5.36 -21.74
C ALA A 344 7.53 -6.49 -22.23
N ARG A 345 6.88 -7.21 -21.31
CA ARG A 345 5.90 -8.25 -21.62
C ARG A 345 4.69 -7.68 -22.36
N ARG A 346 4.16 -6.54 -21.92
CA ARG A 346 3.02 -5.86 -22.56
C ARG A 346 3.35 -5.48 -24.01
N ARG A 347 4.46 -4.77 -24.23
CA ARG A 347 4.93 -4.40 -25.58
C ARG A 347 5.15 -5.61 -26.47
N HIS A 348 5.64 -6.72 -25.92
CA HIS A 348 5.80 -7.95 -26.66
C HIS A 348 4.45 -8.54 -27.12
N ILE A 349 3.46 -8.58 -26.23
CA ILE A 349 2.09 -9.04 -26.56
C ILE A 349 1.46 -8.14 -27.61
N GLU A 350 1.53 -6.82 -27.45
CA GLU A 350 1.04 -5.84 -28.43
C GLU A 350 1.70 -6.05 -29.81
N SER A 351 3.02 -6.29 -29.84
CA SER A 351 3.75 -6.56 -31.09
C SER A 351 3.27 -7.85 -31.77
N ILE A 352 3.02 -8.92 -31.00
CA ILE A 352 2.47 -10.17 -31.55
C ILE A 352 1.06 -9.95 -32.09
N ALA A 353 0.20 -9.26 -31.34
CA ALA A 353 -1.16 -8.96 -31.74
C ALA A 353 -1.21 -8.12 -33.04
N ALA A 354 -0.37 -7.09 -33.14
CA ALA A 354 -0.24 -6.27 -34.35
C ALA A 354 0.22 -7.09 -35.56
N ARG A 355 1.22 -7.97 -35.37
CA ARG A 355 1.69 -8.90 -36.42
C ARG A 355 0.57 -9.87 -36.87
N ALA A 356 -0.20 -10.41 -35.93
CA ALA A 356 -1.32 -11.30 -36.21
C ALA A 356 -2.47 -10.57 -36.95
N ALA A 357 -2.69 -9.29 -36.66
CA ALA A 357 -3.68 -8.45 -37.32
C ALA A 357 -3.21 -7.88 -38.68
N GLY A 358 -2.03 -8.28 -39.18
CA GLY A 358 -1.48 -7.78 -40.45
C GLY A 358 -1.09 -6.30 -40.42
N THR A 359 -1.04 -5.69 -39.24
CA THR A 359 -0.64 -4.30 -39.04
C THR A 359 0.84 -4.30 -38.66
N THR A 360 1.72 -4.00 -39.60
CA THR A 360 3.12 -3.72 -39.28
C THR A 360 3.17 -2.48 -38.40
N ALA A 361 3.45 -2.66 -37.10
CA ALA A 361 3.78 -1.57 -36.21
C ALA A 361 5.02 -0.85 -36.78
N THR A 362 4.79 0.31 -37.39
CA THR A 362 5.86 1.26 -37.68
C THR A 362 6.48 1.66 -36.35
N ALA A 363 7.69 1.16 -36.09
CA ALA A 363 8.53 1.63 -35.01
C ALA A 363 8.78 3.12 -35.25
N ALA A 364 8.18 3.97 -34.42
CA ALA A 364 8.64 5.34 -34.28
C ALA A 364 9.93 5.29 -33.45
N ALA A 365 11.05 5.43 -34.15
CA ALA A 365 12.29 5.90 -33.57
C ALA A 365 12.20 7.43 -33.49
N GLU A 366 12.27 7.96 -32.27
CA GLU A 366 13.12 9.10 -31.86
C GLU A 366 13.03 9.29 -30.34
#